data_AF-A0A0P7TEV7-F1
#
_entry.id   AF-A0A0P7TEV7-F1
#
_cell.length_a   1.000
_cell.length_b   1.000
_cell.length_c   1.000
_cell.angle_alpha   90.00
_cell.angle_beta   90.00
_cell.angle_gamma   90.00
#
_symmetry.space_group_name_H-M   'P 1'
#
loop_
_entity.id
_entity.type
_entity.pdbx_description
1 polymer ?
#
loop_
_entity_poly.entity_id
_entity_poly.type
_entity_poly.pdbx_seq_one_letter_code
_entity_poly.pdbx_strand_id
1 'polypeptide(L)'
;DEDHNDDDYADILIYVTGCVLFILTVVIVILCRMRMSAQKTLPSPPVQKLSKFPLKRQVSLESNSSMNSNTPLVRIARLSSSDGPVLANVSELDIPADPKWEFPRNRLTLGKPLGEGCFGQVVMAEAIGIDKEDRNKSLTVAVKMLK
;
A
#
# COMPACT_ATOMS: atom_id res chain seq x y z
N ASP A 1 -17.90 -16.34 66.93
CA ASP A 1 -16.80 -15.44 66.55
C ASP A 1 -15.99 -15.91 65.35
N GLU A 2 -15.97 -17.21 65.01
CA GLU A 2 -15.25 -17.71 63.82
C GLU A 2 -16.05 -17.52 62.51
N ASP A 3 -17.36 -17.76 62.50
CA ASP A 3 -18.20 -17.68 61.27
C ASP A 3 -18.19 -16.29 60.59
N HIS A 4 -17.99 -15.19 61.32
CA HIS A 4 -18.04 -13.84 60.74
C HIS A 4 -16.78 -13.51 59.90
N ASN A 5 -15.64 -14.14 60.20
CA ASN A 5 -14.40 -13.90 59.46
C ASN A 5 -14.41 -14.64 58.11
N ASP A 6 -15.06 -15.80 58.03
CA ASP A 6 -15.13 -16.60 56.80
C ASP A 6 -15.95 -15.90 55.70
N ASP A 7 -16.99 -15.16 56.08
CA ASP A 7 -17.78 -14.34 55.15
C ASP A 7 -16.95 -13.19 54.54
N ASP A 8 -16.15 -12.49 55.37
CA ASP A 8 -15.24 -11.44 54.90
C ASP A 8 -14.16 -12.02 53.96
N TYR A 9 -13.61 -13.20 54.28
CA TYR A 9 -12.66 -13.89 53.39
C TYR A 9 -13.31 -14.32 52.07
N ALA A 10 -14.56 -14.79 52.10
CA ALA A 10 -15.29 -15.15 50.89
C ALA A 10 -15.50 -13.94 49.98
N ASP A 11 -15.88 -12.79 50.53
CA ASP A 11 -16.06 -11.55 49.77
C ASP A 11 -14.74 -11.04 49.17
N ILE A 12 -13.65 -11.09 49.93
CA ILE A 12 -12.31 -10.73 49.43
C ILE A 12 -11.89 -11.68 48.31
N LEU A 13 -12.10 -12.99 48.47
CA LEU A 13 -11.75 -13.98 47.45
C LEU A 13 -12.58 -13.81 46.18
N ILE A 14 -13.87 -13.50 46.30
CA ILE A 14 -14.75 -13.20 45.17
C ILE A 14 -14.28 -11.94 44.44
N TYR A 15 -13.96 -10.88 45.18
CA TYR A 15 -13.46 -9.63 44.59
C TYR A 15 -12.14 -9.84 43.85
N VAL A 16 -11.17 -10.49 44.49
CA VAL A 16 -9.85 -10.77 43.90
C VAL A 16 -10.00 -11.65 42.65
N THR A 17 -10.81 -12.71 42.72
CA THR A 17 -11.07 -13.60 41.59
C THR A 17 -11.74 -12.85 40.44
N GLY A 18 -12.73 -12.02 40.73
CA GLY A 18 -13.41 -11.17 39.76
C GLY A 18 -12.47 -10.17 39.07
N CYS A 19 -11.60 -9.51 39.84
CA CYS A 19 -10.59 -8.60 39.31
C CYS A 19 -9.60 -9.31 38.38
N VAL A 20 -9.11 -10.50 38.77
CA VAL A 20 -8.19 -11.30 37.94
C VAL A 20 -8.87 -11.71 36.63
N LEU A 21 -10.10 -12.20 36.68
CA LEU A 21 -10.86 -12.57 35.48
C LEU A 21 -11.10 -11.35 34.58
N PHE A 22 -11.47 -10.20 35.15
CA PHE A 22 -11.65 -8.97 34.38
C PHE A 22 -10.37 -8.54 33.67
N ILE A 23 -9.24 -8.51 34.38
CA ILE A 23 -7.93 -8.19 33.78
C ILE A 23 -7.58 -9.17 32.66
N LEU A 24 -7.75 -10.48 32.88
CA LEU A 24 -7.51 -11.51 31.87
C LEU A 24 -8.38 -11.29 30.62
N THR A 25 -9.68 -10.99 30.78
CA THR A 25 -10.56 -10.72 29.64
C THR A 25 -10.13 -9.49 28.84
N VAL A 26 -9.73 -8.41 29.50
CA VAL A 26 -9.24 -7.18 28.83
C VAL A 26 -7.96 -7.48 28.05
N VAL A 27 -7.01 -8.22 28.65
CA VAL A 27 -5.77 -8.64 27.97
C VAL A 27 -6.09 -9.52 26.76
N ILE A 28 -6.98 -10.50 26.90
CA ILE A 28 -7.41 -11.38 25.79
C ILE A 28 -8.07 -10.55 24.69
N VAL A 29 -8.96 -9.60 25.01
CA VAL A 29 -9.59 -8.73 24.01
C VAL A 29 -8.56 -7.87 23.29
N ILE A 30 -7.57 -7.30 23.99
CA ILE A 30 -6.49 -6.52 23.38
C ILE A 30 -5.67 -7.41 22.44
N LEU A 31 -5.24 -8.59 22.90
CA LEU A 31 -4.49 -9.55 22.08
C LEU A 31 -5.32 -10.03 20.88
N CYS A 32 -6.60 -10.34 21.06
CA CYS A 32 -7.52 -10.70 19.98
C CYS A 32 -7.71 -9.54 19.00
N ARG A 33 -7.83 -8.29 19.46
CA ARG A 33 -7.92 -7.12 18.58
C ARG A 33 -6.62 -6.88 17.83
N MET A 34 -5.46 -7.05 18.47
CA MET A 34 -4.14 -6.92 17.84
C MET A 34 -3.92 -8.04 16.81
N ARG A 35 -4.21 -9.29 17.17
CA ARG A 35 -4.10 -10.46 16.28
C ARG A 35 -5.11 -10.41 15.14
N MET A 36 -6.36 -10.02 15.41
CA MET A 36 -7.38 -9.86 14.38
C MET A 36 -7.04 -8.67 13.48
N SER A 37 -6.58 -7.54 14.02
CA SER A 37 -6.07 -6.41 13.21
C SER A 37 -4.86 -6.81 12.36
N ALA A 38 -4.04 -7.74 12.84
CA ALA A 38 -2.92 -8.32 12.08
C ALA A 38 -3.36 -9.40 11.06
N GLN A 39 -4.60 -9.90 11.16
CA GLN A 39 -5.17 -10.91 10.26
C GLN A 39 -6.32 -10.39 9.37
N LYS A 40 -6.70 -9.11 9.45
CA LYS A 40 -7.64 -8.49 8.50
C LYS A 40 -6.95 -8.13 7.18
N THR A 41 -6.28 -9.10 6.56
CA THR A 41 -5.89 -9.01 5.16
C THR A 41 -5.72 -10.42 4.63
N LEU A 42 -6.66 -10.80 3.76
CA LEU A 42 -6.81 -12.04 2.98
C LEU A 42 -7.83 -13.03 3.55
N PRO A 43 -9.02 -13.02 2.95
CA PRO A 43 -9.28 -13.97 1.86
C PRO A 43 -9.40 -13.33 0.46
N SER A 44 -8.98 -14.10 -0.53
CA SER A 44 -8.94 -13.85 -1.98
C SER A 44 -10.33 -13.95 -2.67
N PRO A 45 -10.45 -13.62 -3.99
CA PRO A 45 -11.63 -12.98 -4.60
C PRO A 45 -12.64 -13.94 -5.25
N PRO A 46 -13.83 -13.46 -5.64
CA PRO A 46 -14.50 -13.91 -6.85
C PRO A 46 -14.45 -12.82 -7.94
N VAL A 47 -13.94 -13.24 -9.08
CA VAL A 47 -13.94 -12.54 -10.36
C VAL A 47 -15.39 -12.24 -10.78
N GLN A 48 -15.76 -10.97 -10.96
CA GLN A 48 -16.95 -10.58 -11.73
C GLN A 48 -16.63 -9.42 -12.70
N LYS A 49 -16.18 -9.84 -13.88
CA LYS A 49 -16.59 -9.40 -15.23
C LYS A 49 -16.96 -7.91 -15.42
N LEU A 50 -16.06 -7.22 -16.11
CA LEU A 50 -16.29 -6.34 -17.27
C LEU A 50 -17.73 -5.80 -17.46
N SER A 51 -17.94 -4.50 -17.37
CA SER A 51 -18.52 -3.74 -18.50
C SER A 51 -18.53 -2.22 -18.29
N LYS A 52 -18.04 -1.53 -19.33
CA LYS A 52 -18.51 -0.25 -19.86
C LYS A 52 -18.45 0.96 -18.94
N PHE A 53 -17.37 1.73 -19.11
CA PHE A 53 -17.38 3.15 -18.84
C PHE A 53 -17.57 3.91 -20.17
N PRO A 54 -18.70 4.59 -20.42
CA PRO A 54 -18.86 5.42 -21.60
C PRO A 54 -18.43 6.86 -21.27
N LEU A 55 -17.23 7.28 -21.70
CA LEU A 55 -16.92 8.70 -21.79
C LEU A 55 -17.60 9.27 -23.04
N LYS A 56 -18.63 10.09 -22.82
CA LYS A 56 -19.31 10.89 -23.84
C LYS A 56 -18.28 11.70 -24.64
N ARG A 57 -18.21 11.44 -25.95
CA ARG A 57 -17.56 12.31 -26.94
C ARG A 57 -18.56 13.40 -27.35
N GLN A 58 -18.38 14.61 -26.84
CA GLN A 58 -18.88 15.87 -27.39
C GLN A 58 -17.65 16.78 -27.42
N VAL A 59 -17.22 17.37 -28.53
CA VAL A 59 -17.90 18.39 -29.31
C VAL A 59 -17.52 18.28 -30.80
N SER A 60 -18.51 18.51 -31.64
CA SER A 60 -18.48 18.55 -33.10
C SER A 60 -18.38 20.01 -33.58
N LEU A 61 -17.59 20.26 -34.63
CA LEU A 61 -17.69 21.34 -35.64
C LEU A 61 -17.68 22.80 -35.09
N GLU A 62 -16.90 23.77 -35.58
CA GLU A 62 -16.66 24.17 -36.97
C GLU A 62 -15.57 25.29 -37.01
N SER A 63 -14.89 25.44 -38.17
CA SER A 63 -14.29 26.66 -38.75
C SER A 63 -12.90 27.22 -38.33
N ASN A 64 -11.91 26.90 -39.17
CA ASN A 64 -11.17 27.75 -40.12
C ASN A 64 -10.45 29.07 -39.71
N SER A 65 -9.14 29.07 -39.98
CA SER A 65 -8.22 30.16 -40.38
C SER A 65 -8.07 31.45 -39.53
N SER A 66 -6.88 31.65 -38.96
CA SER A 66 -5.99 32.80 -39.29
C SER A 66 -4.69 32.76 -38.48
N MET A 67 -3.61 33.14 -39.15
CA MET A 67 -2.26 33.26 -38.59
C MET A 67 -2.20 34.37 -37.53
N ASN A 68 -1.70 34.08 -36.33
CA ASN A 68 -0.81 34.96 -35.55
C ASN A 68 -0.27 34.21 -34.30
N SER A 69 1.06 34.15 -34.25
CA SER A 69 1.97 34.07 -33.11
C SER A 69 1.47 33.51 -31.77
N ASN A 70 2.06 32.39 -31.32
CA ASN A 70 2.75 32.29 -30.02
C ASN A 70 3.67 31.05 -30.03
N THR A 71 4.94 31.30 -29.73
CA THR A 71 6.05 30.34 -29.63
C THR A 71 5.78 29.22 -28.61
N PRO A 72 5.96 27.91 -28.96
CA PRO A 72 6.18 26.90 -27.95
C PRO A 72 7.67 26.93 -27.55
N LEU A 73 7.95 27.47 -26.37
CA LEU A 73 9.29 27.54 -25.78
C LEU A 73 9.69 26.17 -25.21
N VAL A 74 9.63 25.10 -26.00
CA VAL A 74 10.42 23.86 -25.83
C VAL A 74 10.47 23.18 -27.21
N ARG A 75 11.67 23.10 -27.79
CA ARG A 75 11.92 22.61 -29.14
C ARG A 75 11.74 21.09 -29.20
N ILE A 76 10.59 20.62 -29.67
CA ILE A 76 10.41 19.22 -30.07
C ILE A 76 11.23 19.00 -31.33
N ALA A 77 12.38 18.34 -31.20
CA ALA A 77 13.18 17.91 -32.34
C ALA A 77 13.04 16.40 -32.53
N ARG A 78 12.15 16.07 -33.46
CA ARG A 78 12.26 15.00 -34.47
C ARG A 78 12.71 13.61 -33.98
N LEU A 79 11.72 12.74 -33.79
CA LEU A 79 11.87 11.31 -34.01
C LEU A 79 12.07 11.07 -35.51
N SER A 80 13.29 10.77 -35.96
CA SER A 80 13.51 9.80 -37.04
C SER A 80 14.97 9.35 -37.12
N SER A 81 15.14 8.04 -36.92
CA SER A 81 16.09 7.11 -37.58
C SER A 81 17.50 7.61 -37.93
N SER A 82 18.49 7.29 -37.10
CA SER A 82 19.78 6.71 -37.54
C SER A 82 20.63 6.30 -36.32
N ASP A 83 21.50 5.32 -36.52
CA ASP A 83 22.34 4.62 -35.54
C ASP A 83 23.20 5.49 -34.59
N GLY A 84 23.21 5.08 -33.30
CA GLY A 84 24.26 5.35 -32.29
C GLY A 84 24.24 6.71 -31.55
N PRO A 85 25.06 6.89 -30.48
CA PRO A 85 25.35 6.04 -29.33
C PRO A 85 24.60 6.53 -28.05
N VAL A 86 24.43 5.62 -27.09
CA VAL A 86 24.05 5.78 -25.67
C VAL A 86 23.62 7.20 -25.22
N LEU A 87 22.32 7.37 -24.93
CA LEU A 87 21.77 8.56 -24.27
C LEU A 87 22.36 8.72 -22.86
N ALA A 88 23.52 9.37 -22.77
CA ALA A 88 24.24 9.75 -21.56
C ALA A 88 23.67 11.01 -20.88
N ASN A 89 22.35 11.25 -20.94
CA ASN A 89 21.76 12.47 -20.38
C ASN A 89 20.41 12.29 -19.69
N VAL A 90 20.05 11.06 -19.28
CA VAL A 90 19.29 10.90 -18.04
C VAL A 90 20.35 10.93 -16.94
N SER A 91 20.86 12.12 -16.67
CA SER A 91 21.88 12.34 -15.65
C SER A 91 21.43 11.66 -14.37
N GLU A 92 22.33 10.83 -13.86
CA GLU A 92 22.35 10.21 -12.55
C GLU A 92 21.92 11.22 -11.49
N LEU A 93 20.62 11.33 -11.22
CA LEU A 93 20.17 11.88 -9.94
C LEU A 93 20.46 10.77 -8.95
N ASP A 94 21.67 10.78 -8.38
CA ASP A 94 22.00 9.99 -7.21
C ASP A 94 21.09 10.47 -6.08
N ILE A 95 19.95 9.78 -5.94
CA ILE A 95 19.06 9.98 -4.81
C ILE A 95 19.86 9.57 -3.57
N PRO A 96 20.00 10.45 -2.57
CA PRO A 96 20.73 10.11 -1.35
C PRO A 96 20.09 8.88 -0.71
N ALA A 97 20.93 7.95 -0.28
CA ALA A 97 20.47 6.75 0.38
C ALA A 97 19.72 7.09 1.68
N ASP A 98 18.57 6.47 1.89
CA ASP A 98 17.78 6.57 3.13
C ASP A 98 17.53 5.18 3.70
N PRO A 99 18.43 4.68 4.57
CA PRO A 99 18.34 3.32 5.12
C PRO A 99 17.05 3.03 5.88
N LYS A 100 16.31 4.06 6.32
CA LYS A 100 15.04 3.88 7.04
C LYS A 100 13.89 3.52 6.09
N TRP A 101 13.95 3.99 4.84
CA TRP A 101 12.89 3.82 3.83
C TRP A 101 13.28 2.91 2.68
N GLU A 102 14.57 2.56 2.56
CA GLU A 102 15.05 1.62 1.57
C GLU A 102 14.56 0.20 1.83
N PHE A 103 14.11 -0.45 0.76
CA PHE A 103 13.74 -1.85 0.76
C PHE A 103 14.59 -2.62 -0.25
N PRO A 104 15.22 -3.73 0.14
CA PRO A 104 16.12 -4.48 -0.74
C PRO A 104 15.35 -5.11 -1.91
N ARG A 105 15.74 -4.76 -3.14
CA ARG A 105 15.02 -5.16 -4.38
C ARG A 105 14.92 -6.68 -4.57
N ASN A 106 15.93 -7.44 -4.14
CA ASN A 106 15.93 -8.90 -4.20
C ASN A 106 14.86 -9.56 -3.30
N ARG A 107 14.26 -8.80 -2.37
CA ARG A 107 13.17 -9.26 -1.50
C ARG A 107 11.81 -8.75 -1.96
N LEU A 108 11.74 -8.09 -3.12
CA LEU A 108 10.51 -7.58 -3.74
C LEU A 108 10.24 -8.34 -5.04
N THR A 109 9.15 -9.10 -5.09
CA THR A 109 8.73 -9.81 -6.29
C THR A 109 7.52 -9.11 -6.89
N LEU A 110 7.69 -8.47 -8.06
CA LEU A 110 6.59 -7.82 -8.76
C LEU A 110 5.65 -8.86 -9.38
N GLY A 111 4.35 -8.57 -9.34
CA GLY A 111 3.27 -9.40 -9.85
C GLY A 111 2.40 -8.65 -10.86
N LYS A 112 1.10 -8.92 -10.84
CA LYS A 112 0.15 -8.39 -11.83
C LYS A 112 -0.05 -6.87 -11.68
N PRO A 113 -0.30 -6.14 -12.77
CA PRO A 113 -0.71 -4.74 -12.70
C PRO A 113 -2.07 -4.61 -12.00
N LEU A 114 -2.21 -3.56 -11.19
CA LEU A 114 -3.44 -3.20 -10.48
C LEU A 114 -4.12 -1.99 -11.13
N GLY A 115 -3.35 -1.08 -11.71
CA GLY A 115 -3.89 0.09 -12.41
C GLY A 115 -2.80 0.94 -13.06
N GLU A 116 -3.22 1.74 -14.04
CA GLU A 116 -2.36 2.69 -14.77
C GLU A 116 -3.01 4.08 -14.74
N GLY A 117 -2.19 5.11 -14.56
CA GLY A 117 -2.60 6.50 -14.73
C GLY A 117 -1.68 7.23 -15.71
N CYS A 118 -1.94 8.52 -15.92
CA CYS A 118 -1.18 9.35 -16.86
C CYS A 118 0.34 9.41 -16.55
N PHE A 119 0.73 9.21 -15.29
CA PHE A 119 2.11 9.41 -14.82
C PHE A 119 2.83 8.13 -14.38
N GLY A 120 2.19 6.98 -14.48
CA GLY A 120 2.80 5.72 -14.05
C GLY A 120 1.79 4.62 -13.76
N GLN A 121 2.28 3.54 -13.18
CA GLN A 121 1.51 2.33 -12.93
C GLN A 121 1.67 1.84 -11.49
N VAL A 122 0.70 1.05 -11.05
CA VAL A 122 0.71 0.34 -9.78
C VAL A 122 0.63 -1.15 -10.07
N VAL A 123 1.56 -1.92 -9.50
CA VAL A 123 1.60 -3.37 -9.58
C VAL A 123 1.44 -4.00 -8.20
N MET A 124 0.80 -5.16 -8.13
CA MET A 124 0.85 -6.01 -6.95
C MET A 124 2.26 -6.56 -6.80
N ALA A 125 2.77 -6.70 -5.60
CA ALA A 125 4.06 -7.33 -5.35
C ALA A 125 4.05 -8.10 -4.02
N GLU A 126 4.97 -9.02 -3.86
CA GLU A 126 5.27 -9.69 -2.59
C GLU A 126 6.57 -9.13 -2.03
N ALA A 127 6.55 -8.64 -0.79
CA ALA A 127 7.68 -8.07 -0.10
C ALA A 127 8.05 -8.93 1.11
N ILE A 128 9.24 -9.53 1.10
CA ILE A 128 9.72 -10.41 2.18
C ILE A 128 10.43 -9.58 3.24
N GLY A 129 9.97 -9.67 4.49
CA GLY A 129 10.59 -8.99 5.63
C GLY A 129 10.38 -7.49 5.66
N ILE A 130 9.31 -7.00 5.04
CA ILE A 130 8.84 -5.62 5.19
C ILE A 130 8.23 -5.39 6.59
N ASP A 131 7.70 -6.45 7.20
CA ASP A 131 7.28 -6.43 8.60
C ASP A 131 8.51 -6.44 9.52
N LYS A 132 8.49 -5.54 10.52
CA LYS A 132 9.61 -5.38 11.46
C LYS A 132 9.65 -6.51 12.49
N GLU A 133 8.50 -7.08 12.80
CA GLU A 133 8.39 -8.18 13.77
C GLU A 133 8.77 -9.53 13.13
N ASP A 134 8.34 -9.77 11.89
CA ASP A 134 8.57 -11.02 11.17
C ASP A 134 9.41 -10.82 9.89
N ARG A 135 10.73 -10.86 10.05
CA ARG A 135 11.67 -10.62 8.93
C ARG A 135 11.63 -11.68 7.84
N ASN A 136 11.04 -12.86 8.06
CA ASN A 136 10.98 -13.94 7.04
C ASN A 136 9.61 -14.05 6.37
N LYS A 137 8.63 -13.27 6.79
CA LYS A 137 7.26 -13.32 6.23
C LYS A 137 7.18 -12.52 4.93
N SER A 138 6.52 -13.07 3.92
CA SER A 138 6.13 -12.35 2.71
C SER A 138 4.79 -11.65 2.93
N LEU A 139 4.72 -10.36 2.56
CA LEU A 139 3.48 -9.59 2.56
C LEU A 139 3.15 -9.08 1.16
N THR A 140 1.87 -9.17 0.78
CA THR A 140 1.36 -8.56 -0.44
C THR A 140 1.28 -7.04 -0.28
N VAL A 141 1.90 -6.32 -1.21
CA VAL A 141 1.98 -4.85 -1.25
C VAL A 141 1.62 -4.31 -2.63
N ALA A 142 1.41 -2.99 -2.73
CA ALA A 142 1.26 -2.28 -4.00
C ALA A 142 2.51 -1.43 -4.26
N VAL A 143 3.11 -1.56 -5.45
CA VAL A 143 4.32 -0.84 -5.86
C VAL A 143 3.94 0.16 -6.94
N LYS A 144 4.22 1.44 -6.68
CA LYS A 144 4.06 2.52 -7.66
C LYS A 144 5.37 2.73 -8.40
N MET A 145 5.31 2.74 -9.73
CA MET A 145 6.47 2.93 -10.59
C MET A 145 6.12 3.80 -11.79
N LEU A 146 7.15 4.39 -12.39
CA LEU A 146 7.01 5.08 -13.67
C LEU A 146 6.64 4.06 -14.76
N LYS A 147 5.99 4.55 -15.81
CA LYS A 147 5.68 3.79 -17.02
C LYS A 147 6.87 3.81 -17.98
#